data_AF-A0A6J0VBS6-F1
#
_entry.id   AF-A0A6J0VBS6-F1
#
_cell.length_a   1.000
_cell.length_b   1.000
_cell.length_c   1.000
_cell.angle_alpha   90.00
_cell.angle_beta   90.00
_cell.angle_gamma   90.00
#
_symmetry.space_group_name_H-M   'P 1'
#
loop_
_entity.id
_entity.type
_entity.pdbx_description
1 polymer ?
#
loop_
_entity_poly.entity_id
_entity_poly.type
_entity_poly.pdbx_seq_one_letter_code
_entity_poly.pdbx_strand_id
1 'polypeptide(L)'
;MDGPEVDDVDRKDFIPLIPDEQTKNSLDDSVVLVERSEEFPSSENWTNEVVDEECELMVTFCKRAKLMPHARYDCTTFPFVRAKCETRFPIEVNAQTCDECYCYICNTPVVECTYWTTPSLCHCNAHNKSQYWKDLWKFGFTGGLATLSLELAEIDADVKRGGTLLQKFMNDISVEYNQYLMGERVFSDSHECFCYRNLGPGKCDFCALHSPVIYRYTSVSNLVTEFLNQAEKEKPKTEAIALLGAAQEIALHKDPASYSQHVDHEASLIKAVTCLMDRITRRLQRLLIANDFPMPLRDKLTRVFRLIPFPIHCYGFMESLDFFTWKHGLLTSVLRGHNTNGYRIRKGKKEILCETLPVIEARIERLEADRHYSELIRYLKVVKCYDFEGLQERRDRIPFYLCKIGEMEEAARALFDTYESSCCTACRLSAFQFEIYLKMFHTGQVPSGRDLENVPPWTWIAPRLKLRSKIIWFLKLIYSSPTLYQNPKCWSAMIRTFSSLPCLKANGQLNSCYMKPPPQDFQDVILTVFGVLR
;
A
#
# COMPACT_ATOMS: atom_id res chain seq x y z
N MET A 1 1.47 53.11 -9.97
CA MET A 1 2.24 54.23 -9.40
C MET A 1 3.02 53.63 -8.24
N ASP A 2 3.99 52.79 -8.56
CA ASP A 2 5.37 53.14 -8.96
C ASP A 2 6.22 53.30 -7.70
N GLY A 3 7.22 52.43 -7.59
CA GLY A 3 8.20 52.40 -6.50
C GLY A 3 9.10 53.63 -6.46
N PRO A 4 10.09 53.62 -5.55
CA PRO A 4 11.34 52.92 -5.87
C PRO A 4 12.03 52.16 -4.70
N GLU A 5 12.79 51.14 -5.11
CA GLU A 5 14.19 50.76 -4.78
C GLU A 5 15.02 51.75 -3.91
N VAL A 6 16.05 51.41 -3.11
CA VAL A 6 16.92 50.23 -2.89
C VAL A 6 17.84 50.51 -1.67
N ASP A 7 18.33 49.45 -1.02
CA ASP A 7 19.51 49.23 -0.13
C ASP A 7 19.90 50.22 1.00
N ASP A 8 20.11 49.67 2.21
CA ASP A 8 21.46 49.32 2.73
C ASP A 8 21.33 48.79 4.18
N VAL A 9 21.87 47.60 4.48
CA VAL A 9 21.91 47.02 5.83
C VAL A 9 23.35 46.96 6.30
N ASP A 10 23.65 47.85 7.24
CA ASP A 10 24.87 47.92 8.01
C ASP A 10 24.91 46.82 9.09
N ARG A 11 25.96 46.00 9.08
CA ARG A 11 26.64 45.45 10.28
C ARG A 11 27.88 44.64 9.87
N LYS A 12 29.03 45.32 9.91
CA LYS A 12 30.34 44.73 10.18
C LYS A 12 30.31 44.05 11.54
N ASP A 13 31.01 42.92 11.69
CA ASP A 13 32.07 42.78 12.71
C ASP A 13 32.70 41.36 12.87
N PHE A 14 34.04 41.37 12.89
CA PHE A 14 35.05 40.48 13.52
C PHE A 14 35.40 39.05 12.99
N ILE A 15 36.64 38.96 12.49
CA ILE A 15 37.65 37.87 12.60
C ILE A 15 38.68 38.42 13.65
N PRO A 16 39.51 37.70 14.47
CA PRO A 16 40.09 36.35 14.29
C PRO A 16 40.48 35.51 15.56
N LEU A 17 41.12 34.35 15.29
CA LEU A 17 42.20 33.65 16.05
C LEU A 17 41.90 32.27 16.65
N ILE A 18 42.65 31.27 16.15
CA ILE A 18 42.91 29.95 16.73
C ILE A 18 44.08 30.08 17.73
N PRO A 19 44.18 29.21 18.74
CA PRO A 19 45.41 28.40 18.82
C PRO A 19 45.17 26.92 19.18
N ASP A 20 45.81 26.06 18.39
CA ASP A 20 46.21 24.70 18.76
C ASP A 20 47.53 24.74 19.54
N GLU A 21 47.62 23.93 20.60
CA GLU A 21 48.84 23.42 21.22
C GLU A 21 48.45 22.05 21.79
N GLN A 22 49.08 20.91 21.49
CA GLN A 22 50.51 20.63 21.49
C GLN A 22 50.82 19.35 20.69
N THR A 23 51.91 19.41 19.93
CA THR A 23 52.69 18.25 19.49
C THR A 23 53.79 17.97 20.54
N LYS A 24 53.97 16.70 20.93
CA LYS A 24 55.29 16.17 21.32
C LYS A 24 55.53 14.83 20.61
N ASN A 25 56.40 14.93 19.61
CA ASN A 25 57.21 13.93 18.90
C ASN A 25 57.32 12.52 19.52
N SER A 26 57.10 11.49 18.70
CA SER A 26 58.20 10.62 18.22
C SER A 26 57.71 9.61 17.17
N LEU A 27 58.22 9.74 15.95
CA LEU A 27 58.65 8.68 15.01
C LEU A 27 57.86 7.35 15.01
N ASP A 28 56.97 7.16 14.03
CA ASP A 28 57.01 6.00 13.12
C ASP A 28 56.01 6.23 11.96
N ASP A 29 56.48 6.82 10.86
CA ASP A 29 55.65 7.09 9.67
C ASP A 29 55.68 5.84 8.78
N SER A 30 54.92 4.81 9.16
CA SER A 30 54.74 3.61 8.33
C SER A 30 53.66 3.88 7.28
N VAL A 31 54.07 4.41 6.14
CA VAL A 31 53.23 4.51 4.94
C VAL A 31 52.90 3.10 4.45
N VAL A 32 51.65 2.68 4.60
CA VAL A 32 51.16 1.44 4.01
C VAL A 32 50.93 1.68 2.52
N LEU A 33 51.92 1.30 1.71
CA LEU A 33 51.74 1.08 0.28
C LEU A 33 50.83 -0.14 0.10
N VAL A 34 49.55 0.11 -0.18
CA VAL A 34 48.63 -0.94 -0.63
C VAL A 34 49.00 -1.28 -2.07
N GLU A 35 49.81 -2.31 -2.26
CA GLU A 35 50.00 -2.95 -3.58
C GLU A 35 48.65 -3.50 -4.05
N ARG A 36 48.01 -2.78 -4.97
CA ARG A 36 46.91 -3.32 -5.76
C ARG A 36 47.51 -4.15 -6.89
N SER A 37 47.48 -5.47 -6.74
CA SER A 37 47.69 -6.41 -7.85
C SER A 37 46.52 -6.29 -8.83
N GLU A 38 46.72 -5.50 -9.89
CA GLU A 38 45.99 -5.62 -11.14
C GLU A 38 47.04 -5.86 -12.23
N GLU A 39 47.00 -7.02 -12.86
CA GLU A 39 47.85 -7.38 -14.00
C GLU A 39 47.61 -6.39 -15.15
N PHE A 40 48.67 -5.69 -15.57
CA PHE A 40 48.62 -4.81 -16.74
C PHE A 40 48.89 -5.63 -18.00
N PRO A 41 48.08 -5.49 -19.07
CA PRO A 41 48.49 -5.92 -20.39
C PRO A 41 49.64 -5.03 -20.87
N SER A 42 50.72 -5.67 -21.29
CA SER A 42 51.89 -5.04 -21.89
C SER A 42 51.54 -4.28 -23.16
N SER A 43 52.08 -3.06 -23.23
CA SER A 43 52.53 -2.30 -24.42
C SER A 43 51.71 -2.40 -25.70
N GLU A 44 51.20 -1.25 -26.18
CA GLU A 44 51.42 -0.85 -27.57
C GLU A 44 51.12 0.65 -27.79
N ASN A 45 52.14 1.33 -28.35
CA ASN A 45 52.11 2.58 -29.13
C ASN A 45 51.42 3.83 -28.56
N TRP A 46 52.23 4.74 -28.02
CA TRP A 46 51.94 6.17 -28.06
C TRP A 46 53.04 6.88 -28.84
N THR A 47 52.67 7.35 -30.02
CA THR A 47 53.45 8.28 -30.83
C THR A 47 53.18 9.71 -30.39
N ASN A 48 54.27 10.48 -30.30
CA ASN A 48 54.39 11.94 -30.30
C ASN A 48 54.12 12.66 -28.98
N GLU A 49 55.20 12.82 -28.22
CA GLU A 49 55.41 13.97 -27.34
C GLU A 49 55.27 15.25 -28.17
N VAL A 50 54.25 16.05 -27.88
CA VAL A 50 54.19 17.45 -28.31
C VAL A 50 54.62 18.28 -27.11
N VAL A 51 55.87 18.74 -27.12
CA VAL A 51 56.39 19.69 -26.14
C VAL A 51 56.01 21.08 -26.64
N ASP A 52 55.14 21.76 -25.89
CA ASP A 52 54.91 23.20 -26.04
C ASP A 52 56.07 23.93 -25.37
N GLU A 53 56.98 24.50 -26.16
CA GLU A 53 58.21 25.15 -25.67
C GLU A 53 57.95 26.49 -24.95
N GLU A 54 56.72 26.98 -24.89
CA GLU A 54 56.37 28.24 -24.21
C GLU A 54 55.73 28.07 -22.82
N CYS A 55 55.35 26.86 -22.42
CA CYS A 55 54.81 26.60 -21.09
C CYS A 55 55.59 25.47 -20.43
N GLU A 56 56.36 25.75 -19.37
CA GLU A 56 57.09 24.79 -18.51
C GLU A 56 56.17 23.81 -17.74
N LEU A 57 55.13 23.27 -18.38
CA LEU A 57 54.18 22.31 -17.84
C LEU A 57 54.61 20.89 -18.25
N MET A 58 55.29 20.20 -17.34
CA MET A 58 55.60 18.79 -17.49
C MET A 58 54.40 17.93 -17.04
N VAL A 59 53.81 17.16 -17.96
CA VAL A 59 52.80 16.16 -17.60
C VAL A 59 53.50 15.00 -16.90
N THR A 60 53.60 15.05 -15.58
CA THR A 60 54.29 14.04 -14.76
C THR A 60 53.50 12.73 -14.61
N PHE A 61 52.19 12.77 -14.88
CA PHE A 61 51.31 11.60 -14.83
C PHE A 61 50.08 11.82 -15.70
N CYS A 62 49.84 10.92 -16.65
CA CYS A 62 48.58 10.84 -17.39
C CYS A 62 47.96 9.47 -17.10
N LYS A 63 46.72 9.46 -16.59
CA LYS A 63 45.93 8.24 -16.46
C LYS A 63 44.71 8.36 -17.36
N ARG A 64 44.49 7.35 -18.19
CA ARG A 64 43.26 7.25 -18.98
C ARG A 64 42.07 7.19 -18.00
N ALA A 65 41.13 8.12 -18.14
CA ALA A 65 39.94 8.15 -17.30
C ALA A 65 39.19 6.81 -17.43
N LYS A 66 38.72 6.27 -16.30
CA LYS A 66 37.80 5.12 -16.32
C LYS A 66 36.53 5.58 -17.02
N LEU A 67 36.21 4.98 -18.17
CA LEU A 67 34.96 5.23 -18.86
C LEU A 67 33.81 4.78 -17.95
N MET A 68 32.89 5.68 -17.68
CA MET A 68 31.66 5.38 -16.93
C MET A 68 30.57 4.93 -17.92
N PRO A 69 29.55 4.18 -17.46
CA PRO A 69 28.41 3.82 -18.31
C PRO A 69 27.80 5.04 -19.00
N HIS A 70 27.70 5.01 -20.32
CA HIS A 70 27.24 6.13 -21.14
C HIS A 70 26.38 5.66 -22.31
N ALA A 71 25.49 6.52 -22.78
CA ALA A 71 24.68 6.19 -23.94
C ALA A 71 25.59 6.08 -25.15
N ARG A 72 25.32 5.16 -26.08
CA ARG A 72 26.15 4.99 -27.29
C ARG A 72 26.45 6.30 -28.03
N TYR A 73 25.50 7.22 -28.09
CA TYR A 73 25.69 8.49 -28.80
C TYR A 73 26.65 9.47 -28.12
N ASP A 74 27.03 9.19 -26.88
CA ASP A 74 28.04 9.94 -26.09
C ASP A 74 29.37 9.17 -25.99
N CYS A 75 29.52 8.04 -26.69
CA CYS A 75 30.75 7.24 -26.66
C CYS A 75 31.92 8.01 -27.28
N THR A 76 32.99 8.17 -26.53
CA THR A 76 34.23 8.81 -27.00
C THR A 76 35.17 7.85 -27.73
N THR A 77 35.01 6.53 -27.50
CA THR A 77 35.81 5.48 -28.15
C THR A 77 35.41 5.29 -29.61
N PHE A 78 34.10 5.30 -29.90
CA PHE A 78 33.57 5.11 -31.24
C PHE A 78 32.72 6.33 -31.63
N PRO A 79 33.13 7.11 -32.65
CA PRO A 79 32.35 8.25 -33.13
C PRO A 79 30.89 7.89 -33.42
N PHE A 80 29.99 8.85 -33.23
CA PHE A 80 28.56 8.64 -33.41
C PHE A 80 28.00 9.56 -34.50
N VAL A 81 27.24 8.98 -35.42
CA VAL A 81 26.59 9.71 -36.52
C VAL A 81 25.11 9.86 -36.22
N ARG A 82 24.63 11.11 -36.16
CA ARG A 82 23.25 11.42 -35.83
C ARG A 82 22.36 11.34 -37.07
N ALA A 83 21.25 10.61 -36.97
CA ALA A 83 20.20 10.60 -37.98
C ALA A 83 18.82 10.75 -37.34
N LYS A 84 17.88 11.32 -38.11
CA LYS A 84 16.56 11.67 -37.59
C LYS A 84 15.75 10.44 -37.16
N CYS A 85 15.62 9.41 -37.99
CA CYS A 85 14.72 8.28 -37.73
C CYS A 85 15.12 6.98 -38.45
N GLU A 86 16.40 6.80 -38.77
CA GLU A 86 16.85 5.62 -39.52
C GLU A 86 16.87 4.36 -38.64
N THR A 87 15.94 3.44 -38.91
CA THR A 87 15.84 2.15 -38.20
C THR A 87 16.19 0.95 -39.07
N ARG A 88 16.39 1.13 -40.39
CA ARG A 88 16.55 0.01 -41.33
C ARG A 88 17.87 -0.71 -41.17
N PHE A 89 18.95 0.02 -40.94
CA PHE A 89 20.30 -0.51 -40.78
C PHE A 89 21.18 0.42 -39.92
N PRO A 90 22.22 -0.12 -39.27
CA PRO A 90 23.20 0.72 -38.57
C PRO A 90 23.84 1.74 -39.50
N ILE A 91 23.89 3.00 -39.06
CA ILE A 91 24.55 4.06 -39.82
C ILE A 91 26.03 4.02 -39.54
N GLU A 92 26.82 3.77 -40.57
CA GLU A 92 28.29 3.80 -40.52
C GLU A 92 28.82 2.97 -39.34
N VAL A 93 29.44 3.63 -38.36
CA VAL A 93 30.08 3.02 -37.19
C VAL A 93 29.17 2.97 -35.95
N ASN A 94 27.90 3.33 -36.07
CA ASN A 94 26.96 3.35 -34.93
C ASN A 94 26.76 1.96 -34.31
N ALA A 95 26.94 0.87 -35.09
CA ALA A 95 26.89 -0.50 -34.57
C ALA A 95 28.00 -0.83 -33.55
N GLN A 96 29.16 -0.15 -33.63
CA GLN A 96 30.31 -0.43 -32.78
C GLN A 96 30.10 0.09 -31.37
N THR A 97 30.56 -0.62 -30.35
CA THR A 97 30.37 -0.26 -28.94
C THR A 97 31.62 -0.54 -28.12
N CYS A 98 31.84 0.26 -27.07
CA CYS A 98 32.75 -0.12 -26.00
C CYS A 98 31.98 -0.83 -24.87
N ASP A 99 32.71 -1.43 -23.93
CA ASP A 99 32.13 -2.23 -22.84
C ASP A 99 31.17 -1.46 -21.92
N GLU A 100 31.32 -0.13 -21.87
CA GLU A 100 30.51 0.77 -21.04
C GLU A 100 29.34 1.43 -21.80
N CYS A 101 29.12 1.07 -23.06
CA CYS A 101 27.99 1.59 -23.83
C CYS A 101 26.66 0.95 -23.39
N TYR A 102 25.64 1.78 -23.16
CA TYR A 102 24.26 1.33 -23.02
C TYR A 102 23.38 1.77 -24.20
N CYS A 103 22.36 0.96 -24.46
CA CYS A 103 21.36 1.21 -25.48
C CYS A 103 20.39 2.30 -25.02
N TYR A 104 20.30 3.41 -25.77
CA TYR A 104 19.42 4.53 -25.43
C TYR A 104 17.95 4.11 -25.32
N ILE A 105 17.47 3.24 -26.21
CA ILE A 105 16.06 2.79 -26.24
C ILE A 105 15.73 1.82 -25.10
N CYS A 106 16.56 0.79 -24.89
CA CYS A 106 16.29 -0.26 -23.89
C CYS A 106 16.72 0.14 -22.47
N ASN A 107 17.62 1.11 -22.33
CA ASN A 107 18.27 1.48 -21.09
C ASN A 107 18.94 0.28 -20.38
N THR A 108 19.62 -0.54 -21.17
CA THR A 108 20.41 -1.71 -20.76
C THR A 108 21.78 -1.66 -21.44
N PRO A 109 22.81 -2.33 -20.91
CA PRO A 109 24.08 -2.52 -21.62
C PRO A 109 23.84 -2.99 -23.06
N VAL A 110 24.62 -2.51 -24.02
CA VAL A 110 24.37 -2.84 -25.43
C VAL A 110 24.42 -4.35 -25.69
N VAL A 111 25.29 -5.06 -24.97
CA VAL A 111 25.39 -6.53 -25.04
C VAL A 111 24.09 -7.27 -24.70
N GLU A 112 23.19 -6.65 -23.94
CA GLU A 112 21.86 -7.19 -23.60
C GLU A 112 20.76 -6.71 -24.57
N CYS A 113 21.09 -5.85 -25.53
CA CYS A 113 20.12 -5.30 -26.46
C CYS A 113 19.91 -6.22 -27.67
N THR A 114 18.83 -6.99 -27.66
CA THR A 114 18.42 -7.88 -28.76
C THR A 114 18.09 -7.15 -30.08
N TYR A 115 17.88 -5.85 -30.03
CA TYR A 115 17.53 -5.00 -31.18
C TYR A 115 18.66 -4.09 -31.63
N TRP A 116 19.89 -4.28 -31.14
CA TRP A 116 21.00 -3.34 -31.37
C TRP A 116 21.24 -3.05 -32.86
N THR A 117 21.46 -4.10 -33.65
CA THR A 117 21.70 -4.05 -35.10
C THR A 117 20.60 -4.71 -35.91
N THR A 118 19.45 -5.02 -35.28
CA THR A 118 18.35 -5.74 -35.93
C THR A 118 17.77 -4.91 -37.08
N PRO A 119 17.75 -5.42 -38.32
CA PRO A 119 17.23 -4.69 -39.46
C PRO A 119 15.79 -4.22 -39.24
N SER A 120 15.47 -3.01 -39.69
CA SER A 120 14.17 -2.32 -39.50
C SER A 120 13.86 -1.84 -38.07
N LEU A 121 14.64 -2.25 -37.06
CA LEU A 121 14.46 -1.88 -35.66
C LEU A 121 15.80 -1.58 -34.95
N CYS A 122 16.83 -1.14 -35.69
CA CYS A 122 18.16 -1.01 -35.11
C CYS A 122 18.23 0.12 -34.07
N HIS A 123 18.55 -0.24 -32.82
CA HIS A 123 18.66 0.72 -31.72
C HIS A 123 20.01 1.47 -31.72
N CYS A 124 21.01 0.97 -32.43
CA CYS A 124 22.35 1.57 -32.49
C CYS A 124 22.38 3.01 -33.01
N ASN A 125 21.36 3.42 -33.79
CA ASN A 125 21.23 4.78 -34.31
C ASN A 125 20.53 5.76 -33.34
N ALA A 126 20.05 5.27 -32.19
CA ALA A 126 19.18 6.05 -31.33
C ALA A 126 19.93 7.09 -30.49
N HIS A 127 19.41 8.32 -30.43
CA HIS A 127 20.02 9.41 -29.67
C HIS A 127 19.03 10.45 -29.15
N ASN A 128 19.42 11.17 -28.08
CA ASN A 128 18.57 12.14 -27.37
C ASN A 128 18.33 13.47 -28.09
N LYS A 129 18.79 13.65 -29.33
CA LYS A 129 18.59 14.90 -30.10
C LYS A 129 17.49 14.78 -31.15
N SER A 130 17.04 13.56 -31.47
CA SER A 130 15.90 13.36 -32.36
C SER A 130 14.61 13.24 -31.57
N GLN A 131 13.56 13.92 -32.03
CA GLN A 131 12.22 13.77 -31.47
C GLN A 131 11.68 12.34 -31.67
N TYR A 132 11.93 11.74 -32.84
CA TYR A 132 11.53 10.37 -33.14
C TYR A 132 12.11 9.36 -32.13
N TRP A 133 13.43 9.43 -31.87
CA TRP A 133 14.08 8.52 -30.92
C TRP A 133 13.65 8.77 -29.48
N LYS A 134 13.38 10.03 -29.11
CA LYS A 134 12.78 10.35 -27.79
C LYS A 134 11.39 9.76 -27.66
N ASP A 135 10.58 9.80 -28.71
CA ASP A 135 9.22 9.29 -28.68
C ASP A 135 9.21 7.76 -28.72
N LEU A 136 10.11 7.13 -29.47
CA LEU A 136 10.29 5.68 -29.46
C LEU A 136 10.84 5.18 -28.11
N TRP A 137 11.82 5.89 -27.53
CA TRP A 137 12.30 5.62 -26.18
C TRP A 137 11.17 5.78 -25.17
N LYS A 138 10.42 6.90 -25.23
CA LYS A 138 9.24 7.11 -24.38
C LYS A 138 8.24 5.99 -24.54
N PHE A 139 7.93 5.55 -25.76
CA PHE A 139 6.98 4.48 -26.03
C PHE A 139 7.44 3.13 -25.46
N GLY A 140 8.71 2.76 -25.67
CA GLY A 140 9.30 1.56 -25.07
C GLY A 140 9.48 1.65 -23.55
N PHE A 141 9.68 2.86 -23.02
CA PHE A 141 9.85 3.15 -21.60
C PHE A 141 8.51 3.19 -20.86
N THR A 142 7.45 3.72 -21.49
CA THR A 142 6.11 3.75 -20.91
C THR A 142 5.44 2.40 -21.05
N GLY A 143 5.55 1.68 -22.17
CA GLY A 143 4.96 0.34 -22.34
C GLY A 143 3.52 0.30 -21.83
N GLY A 144 3.23 -0.59 -20.87
CA GLY A 144 1.91 -0.68 -20.22
C GLY A 144 1.45 0.57 -19.47
N LEU A 145 2.34 1.51 -19.14
CA LEU A 145 2.03 2.80 -18.50
C LEU A 145 1.49 3.85 -19.48
N ALA A 146 1.52 3.61 -20.80
CA ALA A 146 1.04 4.56 -21.79
C ALA A 146 -0.42 4.97 -21.52
N THR A 147 -1.25 4.02 -21.06
CA THR A 147 -2.66 4.22 -20.70
C THR A 147 -2.87 5.08 -19.45
N LEU A 148 -1.84 5.22 -18.60
CA LEU A 148 -1.86 6.03 -17.38
C LEU A 148 -1.35 7.46 -17.60
N SER A 149 -0.78 7.74 -18.77
CA SER A 149 -0.27 9.07 -19.17
C SER A 149 0.68 9.69 -18.15
N LEU A 150 1.53 8.89 -17.50
CA LEU A 150 2.48 9.35 -16.48
C LEU A 150 3.61 10.20 -17.09
N GLU A 151 4.06 11.20 -16.35
CA GLU A 151 5.25 11.98 -16.69
C GLU A 151 6.53 11.22 -16.32
N LEU A 152 7.64 11.46 -17.03
CA LEU A 152 8.91 10.77 -16.76
C LEU A 152 9.39 10.95 -15.31
N ALA A 153 9.10 12.10 -14.68
CA ALA A 153 9.44 12.36 -13.29
C ALA A 153 8.65 11.49 -12.29
N GLU A 154 7.52 10.91 -12.72
CA GLU A 154 6.66 10.04 -11.91
C GLU A 154 7.05 8.56 -12.04
N ILE A 155 7.90 8.21 -13.01
CA ILE A 155 8.28 6.82 -13.32
C ILE A 155 9.59 6.48 -12.61
N ASP A 156 9.47 5.94 -11.41
CA ASP A 156 10.57 5.28 -10.71
C ASP A 156 10.63 3.77 -11.02
N ALA A 157 11.57 3.06 -10.41
CA ALA A 157 11.76 1.62 -10.61
C ALA A 157 10.50 0.79 -10.25
N ASP A 158 9.75 1.21 -9.22
CA ASP A 158 8.56 0.50 -8.77
C ASP A 158 7.38 0.74 -9.72
N VAL A 159 7.22 1.96 -10.22
CA VAL A 159 6.23 2.30 -11.25
C VAL A 159 6.54 1.58 -12.56
N LYS A 160 7.82 1.54 -12.98
CA LYS A 160 8.27 0.80 -14.17
C LYS A 160 7.99 -0.70 -14.06
N ARG A 161 8.23 -1.29 -12.88
CA ARG A 161 7.86 -2.69 -12.60
C ARG A 161 6.36 -2.91 -12.77
N GLY A 162 5.53 -1.99 -12.28
CA GLY A 162 4.07 -2.04 -12.45
C GLY A 162 3.67 -2.02 -13.92
N GLY A 163 4.30 -1.16 -14.72
CA GLY A 163 4.11 -1.10 -16.17
C GLY A 163 4.47 -2.40 -16.90
N THR A 164 5.53 -3.06 -16.46
CA THR A 164 5.97 -4.35 -17.03
C THR A 164 4.96 -5.47 -16.74
N LEU A 165 4.47 -5.54 -15.50
CA LEU A 165 3.42 -6.49 -15.11
C LEU A 165 2.13 -6.24 -15.89
N LEU A 166 1.74 -4.97 -16.01
CA LEU A 166 0.54 -4.56 -16.75
C LEU A 166 0.64 -4.91 -18.24
N GLN A 167 1.80 -4.72 -18.86
CA GLN A 167 2.00 -5.09 -20.27
C GLN A 167 1.82 -6.59 -20.50
N LYS A 168 2.38 -7.42 -19.61
CA LYS A 168 2.20 -8.87 -19.68
C LYS A 168 0.72 -9.24 -19.53
N PHE A 169 0.06 -8.67 -18.51
CA PHE A 169 -1.36 -8.89 -18.28
C PHE A 169 -2.23 -8.49 -19.48
N MET A 170 -1.99 -7.34 -20.10
CA MET A 170 -2.74 -6.90 -21.28
C MET A 170 -2.60 -7.88 -22.45
N ASN A 171 -1.41 -8.45 -22.66
CA ASN A 171 -1.20 -9.47 -23.68
C ASN A 171 -2.02 -10.73 -23.36
N ASP A 172 -1.94 -11.22 -22.12
CA ASP A 172 -2.60 -12.46 -21.70
C ASP A 172 -4.14 -12.30 -21.69
N ILE A 173 -4.67 -11.20 -21.16
CA ILE A 173 -6.12 -10.96 -21.09
C ILE A 173 -6.72 -10.71 -22.46
N SER A 174 -5.98 -10.11 -23.40
CA SER A 174 -6.47 -9.91 -24.77
C SER A 174 -6.80 -11.25 -25.45
N VAL A 175 -6.02 -12.30 -25.18
CA VAL A 175 -6.25 -13.64 -25.74
C VAL A 175 -7.52 -14.24 -25.14
N GLU A 176 -7.63 -14.26 -23.81
CA GLU A 176 -8.79 -14.83 -23.11
C GLU A 176 -10.08 -14.05 -23.39
N TYR A 177 -10.01 -12.73 -23.48
CA TYR A 177 -11.17 -11.88 -23.77
C TYR A 177 -11.65 -12.08 -25.21
N ASN A 178 -10.75 -12.24 -26.18
CA ASN A 178 -11.13 -12.59 -27.55
C ASN A 178 -11.80 -13.99 -27.61
N GLN A 179 -11.30 -14.97 -26.84
CA GLN A 179 -11.97 -16.27 -26.74
C GLN A 179 -13.38 -16.13 -26.14
N TYR A 180 -13.53 -15.31 -25.10
CA TYR A 180 -14.85 -14.98 -24.56
C TYR A 180 -15.77 -14.37 -25.62
N LEU A 181 -15.30 -13.41 -26.42
CA LEU A 181 -16.10 -12.78 -27.49
C LEU A 181 -16.50 -13.75 -28.60
N MET A 182 -15.71 -14.80 -28.86
CA MET A 182 -16.06 -15.83 -29.84
C MET A 182 -17.19 -16.75 -29.36
N GLY A 183 -17.31 -16.94 -28.03
CA GLY A 183 -18.29 -17.80 -27.41
C GLY A 183 -18.10 -19.29 -27.70
N GLU A 184 -18.76 -20.14 -26.91
CA GLU A 184 -18.75 -21.58 -27.04
C GLU A 184 -20.03 -22.06 -27.73
N ARG A 185 -19.90 -22.80 -28.84
CA ARG A 185 -21.06 -23.41 -29.50
C ARG A 185 -21.42 -24.70 -28.78
N VAL A 186 -22.62 -24.76 -28.22
CA VAL A 186 -23.12 -25.98 -27.59
C VAL A 186 -24.00 -26.73 -28.59
N PHE A 187 -23.60 -27.97 -28.87
CA PHE A 187 -24.40 -28.92 -29.61
C PHE A 187 -25.11 -29.81 -28.59
N SER A 188 -26.45 -29.87 -28.62
CA SER A 188 -27.15 -30.86 -27.79
C SER A 188 -27.04 -32.23 -28.45
N ASP A 189 -26.75 -33.28 -27.67
CA ASP A 189 -26.76 -34.67 -28.13
C ASP A 189 -28.16 -35.18 -28.53
N SER A 190 -29.22 -34.39 -28.27
CA SER A 190 -30.62 -34.80 -28.40
C SER A 190 -31.37 -34.28 -29.62
N HIS A 191 -30.74 -33.49 -30.49
CA HIS A 191 -31.39 -33.00 -31.71
C HIS A 191 -30.79 -33.69 -32.94
N GLU A 192 -31.47 -34.73 -33.42
CA GLU A 192 -31.27 -35.22 -34.78
C GLU A 192 -31.42 -34.02 -35.74
N CYS A 193 -30.42 -33.81 -36.59
CA CYS A 193 -30.48 -32.76 -37.60
C CYS A 193 -31.62 -33.07 -38.58
N PHE A 194 -32.76 -32.35 -38.50
CA PHE A 194 -33.85 -32.45 -39.49
C PHE A 194 -33.46 -31.91 -40.88
N CYS A 195 -32.20 -31.53 -41.07
CA CYS A 195 -31.61 -31.27 -42.36
C CYS A 195 -31.65 -32.56 -43.21
N TYR A 196 -31.90 -32.44 -44.51
CA TYR A 196 -32.05 -33.55 -45.47
C TYR A 196 -30.91 -34.60 -45.52
N ARG A 197 -29.82 -34.45 -44.74
CA ARG A 197 -28.62 -35.28 -44.80
C ARG A 197 -28.34 -36.17 -43.57
N ASN A 198 -29.17 -36.18 -42.51
CA ASN A 198 -28.95 -37.03 -41.31
C ASN A 198 -27.48 -37.10 -40.86
N LEU A 199 -26.80 -35.95 -40.85
CA LEU A 199 -25.41 -35.86 -40.39
C LEU A 199 -25.40 -35.73 -38.87
N GLY A 200 -24.44 -36.39 -38.21
CA GLY A 200 -24.27 -36.30 -36.75
C GLY A 200 -24.09 -34.85 -36.24
N PRO A 201 -24.25 -34.62 -34.92
CA PRO A 201 -24.19 -33.28 -34.33
C PRO A 201 -22.93 -32.51 -34.75
N GLY A 202 -23.10 -31.24 -35.13
CA GLY A 202 -22.01 -30.36 -35.57
C GLY A 202 -21.50 -30.55 -37.01
N LYS A 203 -21.99 -31.54 -37.77
CA LYS A 203 -21.54 -31.82 -39.15
C LYS A 203 -22.41 -31.20 -40.25
N CYS A 204 -23.48 -30.52 -39.89
CA CYS A 204 -24.33 -29.78 -40.83
C CYS A 204 -24.10 -28.28 -40.68
N ASP A 205 -23.65 -27.63 -41.75
CA ASP A 205 -23.38 -26.18 -41.76
C ASP A 205 -24.62 -25.34 -41.41
N PHE A 206 -25.82 -25.79 -41.81
CA PHE A 206 -27.08 -25.11 -41.50
C PHE A 206 -27.43 -25.20 -40.00
N CYS A 207 -27.29 -26.37 -39.37
CA CYS A 207 -27.54 -26.51 -37.93
C CYS A 207 -26.43 -25.89 -37.07
N ALA A 208 -25.19 -25.83 -37.58
CA ALA A 208 -24.09 -25.12 -36.94
C ALA A 208 -24.32 -23.60 -36.89
N LEU A 209 -25.08 -23.03 -37.83
CA LEU A 209 -25.51 -21.62 -37.82
C LEU A 209 -26.62 -21.33 -36.80
N HIS A 210 -27.47 -22.32 -36.49
CA HIS A 210 -28.59 -22.18 -35.55
C HIS A 210 -28.28 -22.66 -34.13
N SER A 211 -27.05 -23.11 -33.87
CA SER A 211 -26.64 -23.57 -32.55
C SER A 211 -26.51 -22.38 -31.58
N PRO A 212 -27.04 -22.47 -30.35
CA PRO A 212 -26.88 -21.42 -29.37
C PRO A 212 -25.40 -21.25 -29.00
N VAL A 213 -24.95 -20.00 -29.02
CA VAL A 213 -23.62 -19.62 -28.53
C VAL A 213 -23.77 -19.22 -27.07
N ILE A 214 -22.96 -19.83 -26.21
CA ILE A 214 -22.89 -19.52 -24.78
C ILE A 214 -21.61 -18.73 -24.52
N TYR A 215 -21.73 -17.65 -23.76
CA TYR A 215 -20.61 -16.81 -23.36
C TYR A 215 -20.31 -17.00 -21.88
N ARG A 216 -19.06 -17.38 -21.55
CA ARG A 216 -18.60 -17.61 -20.17
C ARG A 216 -17.43 -16.68 -19.83
N TYR A 217 -17.66 -15.72 -18.95
CA TYR A 217 -16.62 -14.76 -18.56
C TYR A 217 -15.63 -15.31 -17.50
N THR A 218 -15.82 -16.56 -17.05
CA THR A 218 -15.06 -17.17 -15.96
C THR A 218 -13.55 -17.21 -16.21
N SER A 219 -13.10 -17.59 -17.41
CA SER A 219 -11.66 -17.65 -17.72
C SER A 219 -11.00 -16.27 -17.62
N VAL A 220 -11.66 -15.24 -18.16
CA VAL A 220 -11.21 -13.84 -18.05
C VAL A 220 -11.17 -13.41 -16.59
N SER A 221 -12.24 -13.67 -15.83
CA SER A 221 -12.31 -13.33 -14.40
C SER A 221 -11.21 -14.00 -13.57
N ASN A 222 -10.90 -15.27 -13.86
CA ASN A 222 -9.84 -16.03 -13.19
C ASN A 222 -8.45 -15.45 -13.52
N LEU A 223 -8.21 -15.10 -14.78
CA LEU A 223 -6.95 -14.46 -15.20
C LEU A 223 -6.76 -13.12 -14.50
N VAL A 224 -7.79 -12.27 -14.45
CA VAL A 224 -7.74 -11.00 -13.70
C VAL A 224 -7.48 -11.28 -12.21
N THR A 225 -8.19 -12.22 -11.61
CA THR A 225 -8.02 -12.57 -10.20
C THR A 225 -6.59 -12.98 -9.88
N GLU A 226 -5.96 -13.80 -10.73
CA GLU A 226 -4.57 -14.21 -10.54
C GLU A 226 -3.59 -13.04 -10.71
N PHE A 227 -3.84 -12.17 -11.68
CA PHE A 227 -3.06 -10.93 -11.83
C PHE A 227 -3.17 -10.04 -10.58
N LEU A 228 -4.37 -9.87 -10.02
CA LEU A 228 -4.57 -9.12 -8.77
C LEU A 228 -3.84 -9.80 -7.60
N ASN A 229 -3.88 -11.13 -7.49
CA ASN A 229 -3.14 -11.88 -6.47
C ASN A 229 -1.63 -11.67 -6.59
N GLN A 230 -1.11 -11.58 -7.83
CA GLN A 230 0.30 -11.27 -8.08
C GLN A 230 0.63 -9.83 -7.70
N ALA A 231 -0.21 -8.87 -8.09
CA ALA A 231 -0.04 -7.45 -7.80
C ALA A 231 -0.03 -7.17 -6.28
N GLU A 232 -0.89 -7.84 -5.50
CA GLU A 232 -0.98 -7.68 -4.04
C GLU A 232 0.29 -8.15 -3.28
N LYS A 233 1.22 -8.84 -3.95
CA LYS A 233 2.52 -9.25 -3.39
C LYS A 233 3.62 -8.24 -3.69
N GLU A 234 3.33 -7.22 -4.49
CA GLU A 234 4.29 -6.23 -4.95
C GLU A 234 4.41 -5.04 -3.98
N LYS A 235 5.34 -4.14 -4.28
CA LYS A 235 5.45 -2.88 -3.54
C LYS A 235 4.23 -1.98 -3.80
N PRO A 236 3.87 -1.08 -2.87
CA PRO A 236 2.66 -0.27 -2.96
C PRO A 236 2.46 0.50 -4.27
N LYS A 237 3.53 1.10 -4.81
CA LYS A 237 3.47 1.82 -6.10
C LYS A 237 3.23 0.87 -7.28
N THR A 238 3.95 -0.24 -7.31
CA THR A 238 3.80 -1.31 -8.31
C THR A 238 2.39 -1.88 -8.29
N GLU A 239 1.87 -2.21 -7.11
CA GLU A 239 0.51 -2.72 -6.91
C GLU A 239 -0.52 -1.69 -7.39
N ALA A 240 -0.42 -0.42 -6.98
CA ALA A 240 -1.38 0.62 -7.38
C ALA A 240 -1.46 0.79 -8.91
N ILE A 241 -0.30 0.76 -9.60
CA ILE A 241 -0.23 0.83 -11.06
C ILE A 241 -0.90 -0.38 -11.71
N ALA A 242 -0.60 -1.59 -11.22
CA ALA A 242 -1.19 -2.83 -11.72
C ALA A 242 -2.72 -2.85 -11.54
N LEU A 243 -3.19 -2.53 -10.33
CA LEU A 243 -4.63 -2.46 -10.02
C LEU A 243 -5.37 -1.44 -10.88
N LEU A 244 -4.79 -0.25 -11.07
CA LEU A 244 -5.40 0.82 -11.88
C LEU A 244 -5.47 0.44 -13.36
N GLY A 245 -4.42 -0.17 -13.89
CA GLY A 245 -4.41 -0.68 -15.26
C GLY A 245 -5.40 -1.82 -15.48
N ALA A 246 -5.52 -2.74 -14.53
CA ALA A 246 -6.55 -3.79 -14.59
C ALA A 246 -7.97 -3.21 -14.58
N ALA A 247 -8.23 -2.18 -13.76
CA ALA A 247 -9.52 -1.50 -13.73
C ALA A 247 -9.85 -0.83 -15.08
N GLN A 248 -8.88 -0.17 -15.70
CA GLN A 248 -9.04 0.40 -17.04
C GLN A 248 -9.41 -0.68 -18.07
N GLU A 249 -8.69 -1.80 -18.05
CA GLU A 249 -8.88 -2.87 -19.04
C GLU A 249 -10.26 -3.53 -18.90
N ILE A 250 -10.62 -3.99 -17.70
CA ILE A 250 -11.89 -4.70 -17.50
C ILE A 250 -13.11 -3.79 -17.67
N ALA A 251 -12.97 -2.47 -17.52
CA ALA A 251 -14.05 -1.52 -17.76
C ALA A 251 -14.40 -1.40 -19.26
N LEU A 252 -13.47 -1.76 -20.16
CA LEU A 252 -13.69 -1.74 -21.61
C LEU A 252 -14.37 -3.01 -22.13
N HIS A 253 -14.46 -4.06 -21.32
CA HIS A 253 -15.07 -5.32 -21.74
C HIS A 253 -16.58 -5.16 -21.95
N LYS A 254 -17.08 -5.79 -23.01
CA LYS A 254 -18.48 -5.73 -23.44
C LYS A 254 -19.07 -7.12 -23.38
N ASP A 255 -20.33 -7.19 -22.95
CA ASP A 255 -21.08 -8.43 -22.95
C ASP A 255 -21.66 -8.67 -24.36
N PRO A 256 -21.24 -9.73 -25.08
CA PRO A 256 -21.81 -10.07 -26.38
C PRO A 256 -23.18 -10.76 -26.27
N ALA A 257 -23.57 -11.20 -25.06
CA ALA A 257 -24.82 -11.89 -24.85
C ALA A 257 -26.03 -10.94 -24.87
N SER A 258 -27.12 -11.37 -25.50
CA SER A 258 -28.46 -10.79 -25.26
C SER A 258 -29.09 -11.42 -24.01
N TYR A 259 -30.08 -10.74 -23.40
CA TYR A 259 -30.76 -11.14 -22.15
C TYR A 259 -31.20 -12.64 -22.04
N SER A 260 -31.33 -13.36 -23.15
CA SER A 260 -31.78 -14.76 -23.21
C SER A 260 -30.65 -15.82 -23.34
N GLN A 261 -29.37 -15.44 -23.26
CA GLN A 261 -28.22 -16.34 -23.54
C GLN A 261 -27.34 -16.67 -22.31
N HIS A 262 -27.69 -16.20 -21.11
CA HIS A 262 -26.93 -16.51 -19.89
C HIS A 262 -27.43 -17.80 -19.25
N VAL A 263 -26.63 -18.86 -19.34
CA VAL A 263 -26.93 -20.17 -18.72
C VAL A 263 -26.46 -20.22 -17.25
N ASP A 264 -25.54 -19.33 -16.85
CA ASP A 264 -24.90 -19.38 -15.53
C ASP A 264 -24.67 -17.96 -14.97
N HIS A 265 -25.26 -17.67 -13.80
CA HIS A 265 -25.10 -16.38 -13.12
C HIS A 265 -23.67 -16.14 -12.59
N GLU A 266 -22.87 -17.19 -12.39
CA GLU A 266 -21.47 -17.06 -11.95
C GLU A 266 -20.52 -16.72 -13.09
N ALA A 267 -20.91 -17.00 -14.33
CA ALA A 267 -20.13 -16.71 -15.53
C ALA A 267 -20.48 -15.37 -16.19
N SER A 268 -21.31 -14.53 -15.53
CA SER A 268 -21.75 -13.23 -16.03
C SER A 268 -20.64 -12.18 -15.93
N LEU A 269 -20.43 -11.44 -17.03
CA LEU A 269 -19.52 -10.29 -17.07
C LEU A 269 -19.90 -9.24 -16.02
N ILE A 270 -21.18 -8.88 -15.92
CA ILE A 270 -21.67 -7.82 -15.01
C ILE A 270 -21.29 -8.15 -13.56
N LYS A 271 -21.57 -9.38 -13.11
CA LYS A 271 -21.27 -9.81 -11.74
C LYS A 271 -19.76 -9.84 -11.50
N ALA A 272 -19.01 -10.48 -12.39
CA ALA A 272 -17.57 -10.62 -12.27
C ALA A 272 -16.84 -9.27 -12.26
N VAL A 273 -17.14 -8.38 -13.21
CA VAL A 273 -16.53 -7.05 -13.30
C VAL A 273 -16.88 -6.20 -12.08
N THR A 274 -18.12 -6.26 -11.58
CA THR A 274 -18.50 -5.53 -10.35
C THR A 274 -17.71 -6.00 -9.14
N CYS A 275 -17.56 -7.32 -8.95
CA CYS A 275 -16.77 -7.90 -7.85
C CYS A 275 -15.28 -7.55 -7.97
N LEU A 276 -14.70 -7.62 -9.17
CA LEU A 276 -13.31 -7.27 -9.42
C LEU A 276 -13.07 -5.77 -9.18
N MET A 277 -13.98 -4.91 -9.64
CA MET A 277 -13.88 -3.46 -9.44
C MET A 277 -14.00 -3.07 -7.96
N ASP A 278 -14.88 -3.74 -7.20
CA ASP A 278 -14.96 -3.57 -5.74
C ASP A 278 -13.64 -3.97 -5.07
N ARG A 279 -13.06 -5.14 -5.39
CA ARG A 279 -11.76 -5.57 -4.86
C ARG A 279 -10.65 -4.56 -5.18
N ILE A 280 -10.54 -4.15 -6.44
CA ILE A 280 -9.53 -3.17 -6.91
C ILE A 280 -9.71 -1.85 -6.14
N THR A 281 -10.93 -1.36 -6.04
CA THR A 281 -11.24 -0.09 -5.39
C THR A 281 -10.87 -0.12 -3.91
N ARG A 282 -11.28 -1.16 -3.17
CA ARG A 282 -10.95 -1.32 -1.74
C ARG A 282 -9.43 -1.36 -1.53
N ARG A 283 -8.70 -2.07 -2.40
CA ARG A 283 -7.24 -2.14 -2.34
C ARG A 283 -6.58 -0.79 -2.63
N LEU A 284 -6.97 -0.11 -3.70
CA LEU A 284 -6.45 1.23 -4.04
C LEU A 284 -6.72 2.25 -2.92
N GLN A 285 -7.92 2.26 -2.33
CA GLN A 285 -8.25 3.10 -1.18
C GLN A 285 -7.27 2.87 -0.02
N ARG A 286 -7.04 1.61 0.33
CA ARG A 286 -6.13 1.23 1.43
C ARG A 286 -4.69 1.63 1.12
N LEU A 287 -4.19 1.32 -0.07
CA LEU A 287 -2.81 1.64 -0.49
C LEU A 287 -2.51 3.12 -0.38
N LEU A 288 -3.39 3.96 -0.93
CA LEU A 288 -3.20 5.41 -1.02
C LEU A 288 -3.32 6.12 0.34
N ILE A 289 -3.87 5.47 1.36
CA ILE A 289 -3.95 5.98 2.74
C ILE A 289 -2.79 5.47 3.60
N ALA A 290 -2.51 4.18 3.53
CA ALA A 290 -1.55 3.51 4.39
C ALA A 290 -0.11 3.85 4.01
N ASN A 291 0.17 4.12 2.73
CA ASN A 291 1.52 4.34 2.23
C ASN A 291 1.78 5.78 1.81
N ASP A 292 3.05 6.17 1.80
CA ASP A 292 3.47 7.50 1.38
C ASP A 292 3.67 7.58 -0.13
N PHE A 293 2.62 8.06 -0.81
CA PHE A 293 2.67 8.40 -2.22
C PHE A 293 3.07 9.88 -2.41
N PRO A 294 3.98 10.21 -3.34
CA PRO A 294 4.17 11.58 -3.78
C PRO A 294 2.82 12.18 -4.23
N MET A 295 2.51 13.40 -3.77
CA MET A 295 1.25 14.07 -4.10
C MET A 295 0.95 14.12 -5.62
N PRO A 296 1.93 14.46 -6.50
CA PRO A 296 1.68 14.46 -7.94
C PRO A 296 1.22 13.09 -8.47
N LEU A 297 1.92 12.01 -8.07
CA LEU A 297 1.57 10.66 -8.45
C LEU A 297 0.19 10.26 -7.92
N ARG A 298 -0.12 10.54 -6.64
CA ARG A 298 -1.43 10.24 -6.06
C ARG A 298 -2.55 10.94 -6.85
N ASP A 299 -2.41 12.24 -7.07
CA ASP A 299 -3.43 13.03 -7.77
C ASP A 299 -3.59 12.56 -9.22
N LYS A 300 -2.50 12.12 -9.85
CA LYS A 300 -2.51 11.48 -11.17
C LYS A 300 -3.30 10.17 -11.16
N LEU A 301 -3.02 9.26 -10.22
CA LEU A 301 -3.72 7.97 -10.08
C LEU A 301 -5.22 8.18 -9.83
N THR A 302 -5.59 9.07 -8.92
CA THR A 302 -7.00 9.41 -8.64
C THR A 302 -7.69 10.00 -9.88
N ARG A 303 -7.02 10.89 -10.61
CA ARG A 303 -7.56 11.46 -11.85
C ARG A 303 -7.77 10.39 -12.92
N VAL A 304 -6.79 9.50 -13.12
CA VAL A 304 -6.89 8.43 -14.12
C VAL A 304 -8.05 7.50 -13.78
N PHE A 305 -8.21 7.12 -12.51
CA PHE A 305 -9.32 6.27 -12.07
C PHE A 305 -10.69 6.92 -12.35
N ARG A 306 -10.84 8.23 -12.06
CA ARG A 306 -12.08 8.96 -12.35
C ARG A 306 -12.40 9.01 -13.86
N LEU A 307 -11.37 8.98 -14.70
CA LEU A 307 -11.51 9.03 -16.16
C LEU A 307 -11.70 7.65 -16.80
N ILE A 308 -11.75 6.56 -16.02
CA ILE A 308 -12.10 5.24 -16.54
C ILE A 308 -13.51 5.31 -17.16
N PRO A 309 -13.71 4.79 -18.38
CA PRO A 309 -15.03 4.71 -19.00
C PRO A 309 -15.87 3.61 -18.33
N PHE A 310 -16.33 3.86 -17.10
CA PHE A 310 -17.06 2.86 -16.32
C PHE A 310 -18.34 2.41 -17.05
N PRO A 311 -18.62 1.10 -17.11
CA PRO A 311 -19.93 0.64 -17.54
C PRO A 311 -21.00 1.00 -16.51
N ILE A 312 -22.28 0.99 -16.91
CA ILE A 312 -23.42 1.43 -16.06
C ILE A 312 -23.44 0.71 -14.70
N HIS A 313 -23.15 -0.59 -14.68
CA HIS A 313 -23.11 -1.40 -13.45
C HIS A 313 -21.92 -1.06 -12.53
N CYS A 314 -20.98 -0.24 -12.97
CA CYS A 314 -19.81 0.21 -12.21
C CYS A 314 -19.78 1.72 -11.95
N TYR A 315 -20.80 2.50 -12.33
CA TYR A 315 -20.81 3.95 -12.10
C TYR A 315 -20.66 4.36 -10.62
N GLY A 316 -21.10 3.52 -9.69
CA GLY A 316 -20.89 3.75 -8.25
C GLY A 316 -19.41 3.83 -7.84
N PHE A 317 -18.49 3.28 -8.64
CA PHE A 317 -17.06 3.30 -8.33
C PHE A 317 -16.37 4.61 -8.72
N MET A 318 -16.93 5.43 -9.62
CA MET A 318 -16.26 6.59 -10.21
C MET A 318 -15.63 7.56 -9.18
N GLU A 319 -16.31 7.79 -8.06
CA GLU A 319 -15.87 8.70 -6.99
C GLU A 319 -15.21 7.97 -5.80
N SER A 320 -14.93 6.67 -5.94
CA SER A 320 -14.45 5.87 -4.80
C SER A 320 -13.05 6.23 -4.33
N LEU A 321 -12.25 6.95 -5.12
CA LEU A 321 -10.94 7.47 -4.68
C LEU A 321 -11.00 8.90 -4.15
N ASP A 322 -12.19 9.50 -4.04
CA ASP A 322 -12.42 10.86 -3.54
C ASP A 322 -12.58 10.92 -2.02
N PHE A 323 -11.60 10.36 -1.31
CA PHE A 323 -11.50 10.42 0.15
C PHE A 323 -10.54 11.52 0.63
N PHE A 324 -10.66 11.89 1.90
CA PHE A 324 -9.86 12.95 2.50
C PHE A 324 -8.36 12.57 2.52
N THR A 325 -7.48 13.48 2.13
CA THR A 325 -6.03 13.27 2.31
C THR A 325 -5.62 13.55 3.75
N TRP A 326 -4.47 13.03 4.19
CA TRP A 326 -3.87 13.39 5.49
C TRP A 326 -3.67 14.91 5.66
N LYS A 327 -3.50 15.64 4.54
CA LYS A 327 -3.37 17.11 4.50
C LYS A 327 -4.71 17.85 4.42
N HIS A 328 -5.83 17.13 4.35
CA HIS A 328 -7.13 17.76 4.23
C HIS A 328 -7.53 18.49 5.52
N GLY A 329 -7.84 19.79 5.41
CA GLY A 329 -8.03 20.65 6.58
C GLY A 329 -9.11 20.20 7.57
N LEU A 330 -10.21 19.56 7.12
CA LEU A 330 -11.22 19.01 8.04
C LEU A 330 -10.66 17.84 8.85
N LEU A 331 -10.00 16.89 8.18
CA LEU A 331 -9.40 15.74 8.83
C LEU A 331 -8.28 16.18 9.79
N THR A 332 -7.37 17.04 9.32
CA THR A 332 -6.29 17.56 10.16
C THR A 332 -6.82 18.28 11.41
N SER A 333 -7.93 19.01 11.30
CA SER A 333 -8.58 19.67 12.43
C SER A 333 -9.15 18.67 13.45
N VAL A 334 -9.74 17.56 12.98
CA VAL A 334 -10.22 16.46 13.83
C VAL A 334 -9.06 15.78 14.55
N LEU A 335 -8.00 15.40 13.81
CA LEU A 335 -6.84 14.71 14.39
C LEU A 335 -6.14 15.57 15.46
N ARG A 336 -6.05 16.89 15.24
CA ARG A 336 -5.51 17.86 16.21
C ARG A 336 -6.44 18.16 17.39
N GLY A 337 -7.69 17.68 17.37
CA GLY A 337 -8.69 17.92 18.41
C GLY A 337 -9.35 19.30 18.36
N HIS A 338 -9.08 20.12 17.33
CA HIS A 338 -9.75 21.41 17.14
C HIS A 338 -11.19 21.25 16.65
N ASN A 339 -11.51 20.11 16.03
CA ASN A 339 -12.85 19.76 15.59
C ASN A 339 -13.30 18.46 16.28
N THR A 340 -14.27 18.58 17.19
CA THR A 340 -14.82 17.46 17.97
C THR A 340 -16.14 16.92 17.43
N ASN A 341 -16.66 17.46 16.33
CA ASN A 341 -17.97 17.09 15.77
C ASN A 341 -17.89 16.45 14.37
N GLY A 342 -16.71 16.44 13.74
CA GLY A 342 -16.49 15.81 12.44
C GLY A 342 -17.09 16.57 11.25
N TYR A 343 -17.51 17.84 11.42
CA TYR A 343 -18.01 18.63 10.30
C TYR A 343 -17.53 20.09 10.34
N ARG A 344 -17.51 20.74 9.17
CA ARG A 344 -17.30 22.19 9.07
C ARG A 344 -18.27 22.81 8.07
N ILE A 345 -18.62 24.08 8.28
CA ILE A 345 -19.41 24.85 7.32
C ILE A 345 -18.43 25.68 6.49
N ARG A 346 -18.42 25.47 5.18
CA ARG A 346 -17.57 26.23 4.24
C ARG A 346 -18.46 26.83 3.16
N LYS A 347 -18.48 28.17 3.06
CA LYS A 347 -19.31 28.91 2.09
C LYS A 347 -20.79 28.47 2.12
N GLY A 348 -21.35 28.28 3.32
CA GLY A 348 -22.73 27.81 3.52
C GLY A 348 -22.97 26.31 3.32
N LYS A 349 -22.02 25.54 2.76
CA LYS A 349 -22.14 24.09 2.61
C LYS A 349 -21.55 23.36 3.81
N LYS A 350 -22.31 22.42 4.38
CA LYS A 350 -21.83 21.52 5.44
C LYS A 350 -20.99 20.40 4.83
N GLU A 351 -19.74 20.33 5.23
CA GLU A 351 -18.81 19.26 4.87
C GLU A 351 -18.66 18.33 6.08
N ILE A 352 -18.91 17.05 5.89
CA ILE A 352 -18.91 16.02 6.94
C ILE A 352 -17.76 15.06 6.65
N LEU A 353 -17.04 14.67 7.70
CA LEU A 353 -16.03 13.61 7.64
C LEU A 353 -16.73 12.26 7.51
N CYS A 354 -17.08 11.90 6.27
CA CYS A 354 -17.65 10.61 5.90
C CYS A 354 -16.65 9.86 5.02
N GLU A 355 -16.31 8.62 5.37
CA GLU A 355 -15.34 7.80 4.67
C GLU A 355 -15.86 6.36 4.52
N THR A 356 -15.34 5.63 3.51
CA THR A 356 -15.65 4.21 3.33
C THR A 356 -14.91 3.38 4.36
N LEU A 357 -15.43 2.19 4.70
CA LEU A 357 -14.80 1.30 5.68
C LEU A 357 -13.33 0.97 5.35
N PRO A 358 -12.93 0.66 4.09
CA PRO A 358 -11.54 0.39 3.76
C PRO A 358 -10.60 1.58 4.04
N VAL A 359 -11.08 2.82 3.86
CA VAL A 359 -10.31 4.04 4.20
C VAL A 359 -10.15 4.16 5.72
N ILE A 360 -11.24 3.93 6.46
CA ILE A 360 -11.24 3.96 7.93
C ILE A 360 -10.23 2.92 8.48
N GLU A 361 -10.27 1.69 7.98
CA GLU A 361 -9.34 0.62 8.36
C GLU A 361 -7.88 0.98 8.08
N ALA A 362 -7.58 1.49 6.88
CA ALA A 362 -6.23 1.90 6.54
C ALA A 362 -5.72 3.05 7.43
N ARG A 363 -6.60 3.97 7.86
CA ARG A 363 -6.25 5.00 8.84
C ARG A 363 -5.97 4.43 10.22
N ILE A 364 -6.81 3.50 10.67
CA ILE A 364 -6.62 2.81 11.96
C ILE A 364 -5.25 2.14 11.95
N GLU A 365 -4.96 1.32 10.94
CA GLU A 365 -3.71 0.57 10.84
C GLU A 365 -2.48 1.49 10.86
N ARG A 366 -2.53 2.62 10.12
CA ARG A 366 -1.43 3.60 10.09
C ARG A 366 -1.25 4.28 11.45
N LEU A 367 -2.33 4.79 12.05
CA LEU A 367 -2.26 5.46 13.36
C LEU A 367 -1.85 4.49 14.48
N GLU A 368 -2.24 3.22 14.40
CA GLU A 368 -1.77 2.17 15.31
C GLU A 368 -0.29 1.85 15.15
N ALA A 369 0.21 1.78 13.91
CA ALA A 369 1.63 1.56 13.62
C ALA A 369 2.49 2.70 14.19
N ASP A 370 2.01 3.94 14.03
CA ASP A 370 2.68 5.15 14.54
C ASP A 370 2.44 5.39 16.05
N ARG A 371 1.60 4.59 16.70
CA ARG A 371 1.16 4.75 18.10
C ARG A 371 0.48 6.09 18.41
N HIS A 372 -0.14 6.71 17.41
CA HIS A 372 -0.93 7.94 17.50
C HIS A 372 -2.37 7.64 17.98
N TYR A 373 -2.48 7.04 19.16
CA TYR A 373 -3.77 6.58 19.70
C TYR A 373 -4.72 7.74 20.03
N SER A 374 -4.22 8.90 20.44
CA SER A 374 -5.02 10.09 20.74
C SER A 374 -5.76 10.59 19.50
N GLU A 375 -5.04 10.71 18.38
CA GLU A 375 -5.56 11.08 17.06
C GLU A 375 -6.58 10.05 16.57
N LEU A 376 -6.28 8.76 16.75
CA LEU A 376 -7.15 7.66 16.38
C LEU A 376 -8.49 7.70 17.12
N ILE A 377 -8.46 7.94 18.42
CA ILE A 377 -9.68 8.07 19.25
C ILE A 377 -10.52 9.25 18.76
N ARG A 378 -9.90 10.43 18.55
CA ARG A 378 -10.60 11.62 18.05
C ARG A 378 -11.28 11.36 16.71
N TYR A 379 -10.57 10.68 15.80
CA TYR A 379 -11.09 10.30 14.49
C TYR A 379 -12.28 9.35 14.59
N LEU A 380 -12.16 8.23 15.30
CA LEU A 380 -13.22 7.22 15.41
C LEU A 380 -14.50 7.75 16.09
N LYS A 381 -14.36 8.69 17.03
CA LYS A 381 -15.49 9.34 17.70
C LYS A 381 -16.39 10.12 16.73
N VAL A 382 -15.85 10.64 15.62
CA VAL A 382 -16.58 11.61 14.78
C VAL A 382 -16.77 11.20 13.32
N VAL A 383 -15.93 10.31 12.79
CA VAL A 383 -16.05 9.84 11.40
C VAL A 383 -17.40 9.15 11.16
N LYS A 384 -17.97 9.37 9.98
CA LYS A 384 -19.18 8.68 9.51
C LYS A 384 -18.82 7.65 8.45
N CYS A 385 -19.60 6.58 8.38
CA CYS A 385 -19.49 5.55 7.37
C CYS A 385 -20.90 5.07 7.02
N TYR A 386 -21.12 4.67 5.78
CA TYR A 386 -22.38 4.01 5.38
C TYR A 386 -22.47 2.56 5.88
N ASP A 387 -21.33 1.96 6.21
CA ASP A 387 -21.25 0.66 6.88
C ASP A 387 -21.26 0.88 8.41
N PHE A 388 -22.47 0.90 8.98
CA PHE A 388 -22.68 1.17 10.41
C PHE A 388 -22.12 0.06 11.30
N GLU A 389 -22.29 -1.21 10.90
CA GLU A 389 -21.83 -2.36 11.67
C GLU A 389 -20.30 -2.42 11.67
N GLY A 390 -19.69 -2.30 10.49
CA GLY A 390 -18.22 -2.26 10.36
C GLY A 390 -17.60 -1.11 11.14
N LEU A 391 -18.19 0.10 11.09
CA LEU A 391 -17.70 1.22 11.90
C LEU A 391 -17.88 0.98 13.40
N GLN A 392 -18.97 0.36 13.82
CA GLN A 392 -19.22 0.07 15.23
C GLN A 392 -18.18 -0.90 15.81
N GLU A 393 -17.82 -1.96 15.06
CA GLU A 393 -16.75 -2.87 15.46
C GLU A 393 -15.42 -2.14 15.68
N ARG A 394 -15.11 -1.14 14.84
CA ARG A 394 -13.89 -0.33 15.02
C ARG A 394 -14.00 0.61 16.22
N ARG A 395 -15.18 1.19 16.47
CA ARG A 395 -15.44 2.04 17.64
C ARG A 395 -15.38 1.28 18.97
N ASP A 396 -15.71 -0.01 18.98
CA ASP A 396 -15.58 -0.85 20.17
C ASP A 396 -14.13 -1.00 20.66
N ARG A 397 -13.15 -0.59 19.85
CA ARG A 397 -11.73 -0.51 20.22
C ARG A 397 -11.34 0.81 20.90
N ILE A 398 -12.21 1.84 20.91
CA ILE A 398 -11.95 3.14 21.56
C ILE A 398 -11.56 2.99 23.04
N PRO A 399 -12.27 2.20 23.88
CA PRO A 399 -11.88 2.01 25.28
C PRO A 399 -10.48 1.40 25.43
N PHE A 400 -10.11 0.48 24.54
CA PHE A 400 -8.77 -0.11 24.53
C PHE A 400 -7.70 0.94 24.19
N TYR A 401 -7.92 1.78 23.19
CA TYR A 401 -6.99 2.87 22.86
C TYR A 401 -6.89 3.91 23.99
N LEU A 402 -7.98 4.19 24.71
CA LEU A 402 -7.95 5.05 25.89
C LEU A 402 -7.07 4.45 26.99
N CYS A 403 -7.16 3.14 27.23
CA CYS A 403 -6.23 2.45 28.13
C CYS A 403 -4.77 2.57 27.65
N LYS A 404 -4.52 2.49 26.33
CA LYS A 404 -3.18 2.61 25.72
C LYS A 404 -2.52 3.99 25.92
N ILE A 405 -3.30 5.05 26.07
CA ILE A 405 -2.78 6.39 26.40
C ILE A 405 -2.82 6.69 27.90
N GLY A 406 -3.29 5.73 28.72
CA GLY A 406 -3.32 5.86 30.16
C GLY A 406 -4.60 6.45 30.76
N GLU A 407 -5.60 6.73 29.93
CA GLU A 407 -6.86 7.36 30.32
C GLU A 407 -7.88 6.32 30.84
N MET A 408 -7.56 5.67 31.97
CA MET A 408 -8.32 4.52 32.50
C MET A 408 -9.76 4.87 32.89
N GLU A 409 -10.01 6.06 33.47
CA GLU A 409 -11.36 6.53 33.84
C GLU A 409 -12.20 6.85 32.59
N GLU A 410 -11.59 7.47 31.56
CA GLU A 410 -12.26 7.74 30.28
C GLU A 410 -12.54 6.43 29.53
N ALA A 411 -11.61 5.48 29.53
CA ALA A 411 -11.81 4.14 28.96
C ALA A 411 -13.00 3.42 29.60
N ALA A 412 -13.08 3.45 30.94
CA ALA A 412 -14.19 2.84 31.67
C ALA A 412 -15.54 3.49 31.32
N ARG A 413 -15.58 4.82 31.15
CA ARG A 413 -16.77 5.53 30.65
C ARG A 413 -17.11 5.16 29.21
N ALA A 414 -16.12 5.15 28.33
CA ALA A 414 -16.28 4.88 26.90
C ALA A 414 -16.84 3.48 26.60
N LEU A 415 -16.68 2.51 27.51
CA LEU A 415 -17.35 1.21 27.41
C LEU A 415 -18.88 1.32 27.37
N PHE A 416 -19.43 2.37 27.96
CA PHE A 416 -20.87 2.61 28.04
C PHE A 416 -21.36 3.68 27.06
N ASP A 417 -20.46 4.26 26.25
CA ASP A 417 -20.85 5.19 25.20
C ASP A 417 -21.67 4.45 24.14
N THR A 418 -22.74 5.10 23.67
CA THR A 418 -23.56 4.61 22.57
C THR A 418 -23.28 5.43 21.33
N TYR A 419 -23.13 4.74 20.20
CA TYR A 419 -22.94 5.35 18.89
C TYR A 419 -24.04 4.84 17.97
N GLU A 420 -24.83 5.78 17.44
CA GLU A 420 -25.94 5.48 16.51
C GLU A 420 -26.85 4.35 17.04
N SER A 421 -27.55 3.62 16.18
CA SER A 421 -28.60 2.64 16.51
C SER A 421 -28.09 1.34 17.20
N SER A 422 -26.96 1.37 17.90
CA SER A 422 -26.35 0.22 18.56
C SER A 422 -26.23 0.38 20.09
N CYS A 423 -26.21 -0.74 20.84
CA CYS A 423 -25.90 -0.76 22.27
C CYS A 423 -24.46 -0.27 22.52
N CYS A 424 -24.08 -0.05 23.78
CA CYS A 424 -22.70 0.29 24.13
C CYS A 424 -21.73 -0.90 23.97
N THR A 425 -20.42 -0.62 23.91
CA THR A 425 -19.37 -1.64 23.81
C THR A 425 -19.44 -2.68 24.93
N ALA A 426 -19.83 -2.25 26.14
CA ALA A 426 -20.00 -3.13 27.29
C ALA A 426 -21.04 -4.25 27.08
N CYS A 427 -22.03 -4.06 26.22
CA CYS A 427 -23.02 -5.08 25.90
C CYS A 427 -22.43 -6.24 25.06
N ARG A 428 -21.36 -5.95 24.29
CA ARG A 428 -20.76 -6.85 23.28
C ARG A 428 -19.45 -7.50 23.73
N LEU A 429 -18.96 -7.22 24.93
CA LEU A 429 -17.73 -7.81 25.43
C LEU A 429 -17.86 -9.33 25.58
N SER A 430 -16.85 -10.06 25.10
CA SER A 430 -16.68 -11.46 25.46
C SER A 430 -16.16 -11.61 26.89
N ALA A 431 -16.36 -12.78 27.50
CA ALA A 431 -15.83 -13.07 28.84
C ALA A 431 -14.30 -12.90 28.93
N PHE A 432 -13.59 -13.17 27.84
CA PHE A 432 -12.15 -13.00 27.73
C PHE A 432 -11.75 -11.52 27.65
N GLN A 433 -12.42 -10.72 26.82
CA GLN A 433 -12.19 -9.28 26.74
C GLN A 433 -12.51 -8.59 28.07
N PHE A 434 -13.59 -9.00 28.74
CA PHE A 434 -13.95 -8.55 30.08
C PHE A 434 -12.79 -8.77 31.07
N GLU A 435 -12.21 -9.98 31.14
CA GLU A 435 -11.06 -10.25 32.01
C GLU A 435 -9.86 -9.34 31.70
N ILE A 436 -9.62 -9.02 30.44
CA ILE A 436 -8.52 -8.10 30.06
C ILE A 436 -8.78 -6.69 30.56
N TYR A 437 -10.00 -6.15 30.41
CA TYR A 437 -10.36 -4.84 30.96
C TYR A 437 -10.21 -4.81 32.49
N LEU A 438 -10.59 -5.89 33.19
CA LEU A 438 -10.35 -6.01 34.64
C LEU A 438 -8.86 -5.86 34.98
N LYS A 439 -7.99 -6.57 34.24
CA LYS A 439 -6.53 -6.49 34.43
C LYS A 439 -6.01 -5.09 34.16
N MET A 440 -6.42 -4.46 33.05
CA MET A 440 -5.97 -3.11 32.68
C MET A 440 -6.37 -2.09 33.75
N PHE A 441 -7.65 -2.08 34.16
CA PHE A 441 -8.15 -1.16 35.18
C PHE A 441 -7.59 -1.43 36.58
N HIS A 442 -7.28 -2.68 36.90
CA HIS A 442 -6.71 -3.04 38.19
C HIS A 442 -5.24 -2.66 38.31
N THR A 443 -4.46 -2.94 37.27
CA THR A 443 -3.00 -2.87 37.30
C THR A 443 -2.47 -1.56 36.74
N GLY A 444 -3.14 -0.95 35.76
CA GLY A 444 -2.58 0.15 34.97
C GLY A 444 -1.64 -0.31 33.85
N GLN A 445 -1.50 -1.62 33.66
CA GLN A 445 -0.74 -2.23 32.57
C GLN A 445 -1.68 -2.56 31.42
N VAL A 446 -1.19 -2.41 30.20
CA VAL A 446 -1.94 -2.77 28.99
C VAL A 446 -1.14 -3.73 28.12
N PRO A 447 -1.83 -4.57 27.32
CA PRO A 447 -1.22 -5.32 26.23
C PRO A 447 -0.30 -4.45 25.38
N SER A 448 0.88 -4.94 24.98
CA SER A 448 1.71 -4.26 23.98
C SER A 448 1.15 -4.42 22.55
N GLY A 449 0.46 -5.53 22.27
CA GLY A 449 -0.14 -5.84 20.98
C GLY A 449 -1.24 -4.88 20.53
N ARG A 450 -1.65 -4.99 19.26
CA ARG A 450 -2.71 -4.16 18.67
C ARG A 450 -4.11 -4.61 19.09
N ASP A 451 -4.25 -5.87 19.49
CA ASP A 451 -5.54 -6.46 19.84
C ASP A 451 -5.54 -7.08 21.22
N LEU A 452 -6.75 -7.37 21.71
CA LEU A 452 -6.97 -8.01 23.00
C LEU A 452 -6.63 -9.51 22.98
N GLU A 453 -6.45 -10.14 21.83
CA GLU A 453 -6.53 -11.62 21.67
C GLU A 453 -5.21 -12.39 21.80
N ASN A 454 -4.06 -11.76 21.54
CA ASN A 454 -2.76 -12.41 21.63
C ASN A 454 -2.16 -12.22 23.02
N VAL A 455 -1.54 -13.25 23.63
CA VAL A 455 -0.84 -13.17 24.94
C VAL A 455 0.33 -12.20 24.81
N PRO A 456 0.15 -10.91 25.14
CA PRO A 456 1.14 -9.91 24.82
C PRO A 456 2.05 -9.71 26.04
N PRO A 457 3.30 -9.27 25.84
CA PRO A 457 4.01 -8.63 26.93
C PRO A 457 3.18 -7.42 27.40
N TRP A 458 3.00 -7.29 28.71
CA TRP A 458 2.23 -6.22 29.31
C TRP A 458 3.14 -5.05 29.63
N THR A 459 2.78 -3.86 29.17
CA THR A 459 3.54 -2.64 29.40
C THR A 459 2.84 -1.75 30.41
N TRP A 460 3.62 -1.19 31.34
CA TRP A 460 3.12 -0.18 32.25
C TRP A 460 2.92 1.15 31.52
N ILE A 461 1.73 1.75 31.65
CA ILE A 461 1.44 3.04 30.99
C ILE A 461 0.97 4.10 31.98
N ALA A 462 0.14 3.74 32.98
CA ALA A 462 -0.61 4.76 33.72
C ALA A 462 -1.01 4.36 35.14
N PRO A 463 -1.45 5.34 35.96
CA PRO A 463 -2.10 5.05 37.23
C PRO A 463 -3.37 4.22 37.04
N ARG A 464 -3.49 3.16 37.83
CA ARG A 464 -4.68 2.33 37.95
C ARG A 464 -5.89 3.11 38.45
N LEU A 465 -7.09 2.60 38.20
CA LEU A 465 -8.32 3.14 38.79
C LEU A 465 -8.26 3.11 40.33
N LYS A 466 -8.99 4.02 40.98
CA LYS A 466 -9.20 3.97 42.45
C LYS A 466 -10.09 2.79 42.80
N LEU A 467 -9.90 2.18 43.98
CA LEU A 467 -10.65 0.98 44.41
C LEU A 467 -12.18 1.16 44.28
N ARG A 468 -12.70 2.31 44.72
CA ARG A 468 -14.12 2.66 44.59
C ARG A 468 -14.58 2.67 43.13
N SER A 469 -13.83 3.33 42.24
CA SER A 469 -14.13 3.37 40.80
C SER A 469 -14.10 1.96 40.19
N LYS A 470 -13.09 1.14 40.53
CA LYS A 470 -12.97 -0.25 40.04
C LYS A 470 -14.22 -1.06 40.35
N ILE A 471 -14.66 -1.07 41.60
CA ILE A 471 -15.84 -1.85 42.03
C ILE A 471 -17.08 -1.41 41.25
N ILE A 472 -17.31 -0.10 41.15
CA ILE A 472 -18.47 0.45 40.44
C ILE A 472 -18.43 0.03 38.97
N TRP A 473 -17.29 0.21 38.28
CA TRP A 473 -17.18 -0.11 36.87
C TRP A 473 -17.27 -1.61 36.60
N PHE A 474 -16.66 -2.46 37.43
CA PHE A 474 -16.69 -3.91 37.24
C PHE A 474 -18.11 -4.46 37.42
N LEU A 475 -18.84 -3.98 38.43
CA LEU A 475 -20.25 -4.34 38.59
C LEU A 475 -21.06 -3.87 37.39
N LYS A 476 -20.93 -2.60 36.97
CA LYS A 476 -21.62 -2.10 35.78
C LYS A 476 -21.36 -2.93 34.52
N LEU A 477 -20.12 -3.38 34.30
CA LEU A 477 -19.74 -4.22 33.16
C LEU A 477 -20.33 -5.63 33.25
N ILE A 478 -20.35 -6.25 34.43
CA ILE A 478 -20.98 -7.57 34.58
C ILE A 478 -22.49 -7.47 34.32
N TYR A 479 -23.14 -6.40 34.80
CA TYR A 479 -24.57 -6.19 34.61
C TYR A 479 -24.97 -5.65 33.23
N SER A 480 -24.03 -5.21 32.38
CA SER A 480 -24.35 -4.68 31.05
C SER A 480 -24.67 -5.75 30.01
N SER A 481 -24.35 -7.01 30.29
CA SER A 481 -24.61 -8.13 29.37
C SER A 481 -25.05 -9.37 30.14
N PRO A 482 -26.21 -9.98 29.81
CA PRO A 482 -26.63 -11.25 30.40
C PRO A 482 -25.57 -12.35 30.25
N THR A 483 -24.83 -12.32 29.14
CA THR A 483 -23.76 -13.29 28.87
C THR A 483 -22.58 -13.17 29.83
N LEU A 484 -22.25 -11.96 30.29
CA LEU A 484 -21.21 -11.73 31.30
C LEU A 484 -21.73 -12.07 32.69
N TYR A 485 -22.94 -11.63 33.02
CA TYR A 485 -23.58 -11.88 34.32
C TYR A 485 -23.76 -13.37 34.61
N GLN A 486 -24.23 -14.15 33.64
CA GLN A 486 -24.50 -15.57 33.85
C GLN A 486 -23.24 -16.43 33.77
N ASN A 487 -22.11 -15.88 33.34
CA ASN A 487 -20.88 -16.64 33.17
C ASN A 487 -20.07 -16.69 34.49
N PRO A 488 -19.92 -17.86 35.12
CA PRO A 488 -19.20 -17.98 36.40
C PRO A 488 -17.72 -17.61 36.29
N LYS A 489 -17.13 -17.69 35.08
CA LYS A 489 -15.73 -17.27 34.84
C LYS A 489 -15.57 -15.76 34.99
N CYS A 490 -16.57 -14.95 34.64
CA CYS A 490 -16.52 -13.49 34.80
C CYS A 490 -16.50 -13.09 36.28
N TRP A 491 -17.37 -13.68 37.10
CA TRP A 491 -17.37 -13.47 38.56
C TRP A 491 -16.05 -13.94 39.20
N SER A 492 -15.58 -15.11 38.81
CA SER A 492 -14.29 -15.65 39.28
C SER A 492 -13.12 -14.73 38.90
N ALA A 493 -13.12 -14.18 37.68
CA ALA A 493 -12.11 -13.22 37.24
C ALA A 493 -12.17 -11.92 38.05
N MET A 494 -13.37 -11.43 38.38
CA MET A 494 -13.55 -10.26 39.24
C MET A 494 -12.98 -10.48 40.64
N ILE A 495 -13.36 -11.59 41.30
CA ILE A 495 -12.88 -11.95 42.65
C ILE A 495 -11.36 -12.10 42.65
N ARG A 496 -10.82 -12.84 41.67
CA ARG A 496 -9.38 -13.03 41.50
C ARG A 496 -8.66 -11.70 41.33
N THR A 497 -9.20 -10.77 40.55
CA THR A 497 -8.62 -9.44 40.33
C THR A 497 -8.53 -8.64 41.64
N PHE A 498 -9.60 -8.61 42.43
CA PHE A 498 -9.58 -7.92 43.74
C PHE A 498 -8.73 -8.63 44.80
N SER A 499 -8.57 -9.95 44.69
CA SER A 499 -7.74 -10.76 45.60
C SER A 499 -6.27 -10.83 45.17
N SER A 500 -5.86 -10.01 44.20
CA SER A 500 -4.51 -10.01 43.65
C SER A 500 -3.81 -8.67 43.88
N LEU A 501 -2.48 -8.74 43.99
CA LEU A 501 -1.64 -7.56 43.93
C LEU A 501 -1.90 -6.81 42.62
N PRO A 502 -1.80 -5.47 42.63
CA PRO A 502 -2.05 -4.62 41.47
C PRO A 502 -0.86 -4.61 40.49
N CYS A 503 -0.32 -5.79 40.21
CA CYS A 503 0.76 -6.03 39.27
C CYS A 503 0.58 -7.40 38.59
N LEU A 504 0.95 -7.47 37.31
CA LEU A 504 0.98 -8.70 36.53
C LEU A 504 2.37 -9.32 36.54
N LYS A 505 2.42 -10.65 36.53
CA LYS A 505 3.62 -11.43 36.22
C LYS A 505 4.00 -11.25 34.74
N ALA A 506 5.23 -11.62 34.39
CA ALA A 506 5.71 -11.58 33.00
C ALA A 506 4.83 -12.36 32.00
N ASN A 507 4.13 -13.40 32.47
CA ASN A 507 3.18 -14.20 31.69
C ASN A 507 1.76 -13.59 31.61
N GLY A 508 1.55 -12.37 32.10
CA GLY A 508 0.25 -11.68 32.08
C GLY A 508 -0.77 -12.19 33.11
N GLN A 509 -0.37 -13.06 34.04
CA GLN A 509 -1.21 -13.51 35.15
C GLN A 509 -1.13 -12.55 36.33
N LEU A 510 -2.24 -12.44 37.07
CA LEU A 510 -2.29 -11.69 38.31
C LEU A 510 -1.48 -12.39 39.42
N ASN A 511 -0.80 -11.60 40.24
CA ASN A 511 -0.16 -12.10 41.47
C ASN A 511 -1.19 -12.24 42.58
N SER A 512 -1.61 -13.46 42.90
CA SER A 512 -2.54 -13.72 44.00
C SER A 512 -1.97 -13.21 45.33
N CYS A 513 -2.76 -12.48 46.12
CA CYS A 513 -2.42 -12.23 47.51
C CYS A 513 -2.64 -13.53 48.29
N TYR A 514 -1.68 -13.91 49.14
CA TYR A 514 -1.92 -14.96 50.10
C TYR A 514 -2.92 -14.44 51.14
N MET A 515 -4.16 -14.93 51.05
CA MET A 515 -5.17 -14.68 52.08
C MET A 515 -5.15 -15.86 53.05
N LYS A 516 -5.00 -15.58 54.34
CA LYS A 516 -5.22 -16.60 55.37
C LYS A 516 -6.67 -17.10 55.26
N PRO A 517 -6.91 -18.41 55.42
CA PRO A 517 -8.28 -18.91 55.45
C PRO A 517 -9.08 -18.18 56.54
N PRO A 518 -10.37 -17.89 56.31
CA PRO A 518 -11.20 -17.31 57.34
C PRO A 518 -11.24 -18.23 58.57
N PRO A 519 -11.48 -17.70 59.79
CA PRO A 519 -11.58 -18.50 61.01
C PRO A 519 -12.54 -19.69 60.85
N GLN A 520 -12.25 -20.81 61.51
CA GLN A 520 -13.02 -22.05 61.38
C GLN A 520 -14.51 -21.83 61.64
N ASP A 521 -14.84 -21.06 62.67
CA ASP A 521 -16.21 -20.73 63.06
C ASP A 521 -17.01 -20.06 61.91
N PHE A 522 -16.35 -19.21 61.11
CA PHE A 522 -16.99 -18.58 59.95
C PHE A 522 -17.22 -19.58 58.81
N GLN A 523 -16.27 -20.51 58.60
CA GLN A 523 -16.41 -21.57 57.60
C GLN A 523 -17.56 -22.51 57.96
N ASP A 524 -17.67 -22.88 59.24
CA ASP A 524 -18.73 -23.74 59.75
C ASP A 524 -20.11 -23.07 59.59
N VAL A 525 -20.23 -21.76 59.86
CA VAL A 525 -21.47 -20.99 59.62
C VAL A 525 -21.86 -20.99 58.13
N ILE A 526 -20.92 -20.74 57.22
CA ILE A 526 -21.18 -20.75 55.77
C ILE A 526 -21.61 -22.15 55.32
N LEU A 527 -20.93 -23.21 55.76
CA LEU A 527 -21.27 -24.59 55.42
C LEU A 527 -22.66 -24.97 55.94
N THR A 528 -23.04 -24.48 57.12
CA THR A 528 -24.39 -24.68 57.67
C THR A 528 -25.44 -23.95 56.84
N VAL A 529 -25.17 -22.70 56.43
CA VAL A 529 -26.10 -21.90 55.59
C VAL A 529 -26.28 -22.49 54.19
N PHE A 530 -25.20 -22.98 53.55
CA PHE A 530 -25.28 -23.62 52.24
C PHE A 530 -25.78 -25.07 52.28
N GLY A 531 -25.58 -25.77 53.40
CA GLY A 531 -26.18 -27.09 53.64
C GLY A 531 -27.71 -27.05 53.77
N VAL A 532 -28.27 -25.89 54.14
CA VAL A 532 -29.72 -25.64 54.23
C VAL A 532 -30.33 -25.20 52.88
N LEU A 533 -29.51 -24.83 51.91
CA LEU A 533 -29.93 -24.37 50.56
C LEU A 533 -29.78 -25.45 49.47
N ARG A 534 -29.60 -26.73 49.85
CA ARG A 534 -29.62 -27.88 48.94
C ARG A 534 -30.98 -28.52 48.81
#